data_AF-A0A1M3HMA5-F1
#
_entry.id   AF-A0A1M3HMA5-F1
#
_cell.length_a   1.000
_cell.length_b   1.000
_cell.length_c   1.000
_cell.angle_alpha   90.00
_cell.angle_beta   90.00
_cell.angle_gamma   90.00
#
_symmetry.space_group_name_H-M   'P 1'
#
loop_
_entity.id
_entity.type
_entity.pdbx_description
1 polymer ?
#
loop_
_entity_poly.entity_id
_entity_poly.type
_entity_poly.pdbx_seq_one_letter_code
_entity_poly.pdbx_strand_id
1 'polypeptide(L)' 'MEFIAKVEDSQKSNIREIAASLESMGIQIRRIMRITGTIFGSTRSLPLAKLKIKGIKSVEQDRRLRARS' A
#
# COMPACT_ATOMS: atom_id res chain seq x y z
N MET A 1 3.45 1.14 -11.46
CA MET A 1 3.95 2.01 -10.38
C MET A 1 3.96 1.22 -9.09
N GLU A 2 5.10 1.14 -8.43
CA GLU A 2 5.20 0.53 -7.10
C GLU A 2 4.94 1.57 -6.02
N PHE A 3 4.32 1.13 -4.93
CA PHE A 3 3.99 1.99 -3.81
C PHE A 3 4.16 1.27 -2.47
N ILE A 4 4.36 2.09 -1.44
CA ILE A 4 4.40 1.71 -0.04
C ILE A 4 3.22 2.41 0.63
N ALA A 5 2.31 1.65 1.21
CA ALA A 5 1.22 2.18 2.01
C ALA A 5 1.46 1.85 3.49
N LYS A 6 1.33 2.85 4.36
CA LYS A 6 1.35 2.68 5.81
C LYS A 6 -0.07 2.69 6.35
N VAL A 7 -0.39 1.69 7.15
CA VAL A 7 -1.66 1.53 7.85
C VAL A 7 -1.63 2.32 9.14
N GLU A 8 -2.78 2.83 9.57
CA GLU A 8 -2.95 3.46 10.88
C GLU A 8 -2.66 2.46 12.00
N ASP A 9 -2.01 2.91 13.09
CA ASP A 9 -1.64 2.04 14.21
C ASP A 9 -2.85 1.29 14.80
N SER A 10 -3.99 1.96 14.92
CA SER A 10 -5.27 1.39 15.38
C SER A 10 -5.88 0.37 14.42
N GLN A 11 -5.42 0.32 13.17
CA GLN A 11 -5.95 -0.55 12.12
C GLN A 11 -4.94 -1.64 11.69
N LYS A 12 -3.80 -1.75 12.37
CA LYS A 12 -2.77 -2.78 12.09
C LYS A 12 -3.33 -4.20 12.17
N SER A 13 -4.27 -4.47 13.09
CA SER A 13 -4.95 -5.76 13.21
C SER A 13 -5.77 -6.10 11.95
N ASN A 14 -6.29 -5.08 11.27
CA ASN A 14 -7.15 -5.19 10.09
C ASN A 14 -6.37 -5.05 8.76
N ILE A 15 -5.04 -5.08 8.82
CA ILE A 15 -4.17 -4.88 7.64
C ILE A 15 -4.48 -5.86 6.50
N ARG A 16 -4.94 -7.08 6.81
CA ARG A 16 -5.34 -8.05 5.78
C ARG A 16 -6.62 -7.63 5.06
N GLU A 17 -7.61 -7.11 5.76
CA GLU A 17 -8.85 -6.61 5.17
C GLU A 17 -8.61 -5.36 4.33
N ILE A 18 -7.74 -4.47 4.80
CA ILE A 18 -7.30 -3.30 4.04
C ILE A 18 -6.59 -3.73 2.76
N ALA A 19 -5.69 -4.72 2.83
CA ALA A 19 -5.04 -5.27 1.65
C ALA A 19 -6.05 -5.89 0.66
N ALA A 20 -7.02 -6.68 1.14
CA ALA A 20 -8.06 -7.26 0.29
C ALA A 20 -8.95 -6.18 -0.37
N SER A 21 -9.21 -5.08 0.33
CA SER A 21 -9.92 -3.92 -0.22
C SER A 21 -9.11 -3.26 -1.34
N LEU A 22 -7.79 -3.17 -1.18
CA LEU A 22 -6.89 -2.69 -2.24
C LEU A 22 -6.91 -3.65 -3.44
N GLU A 23 -6.86 -4.95 -3.22
CA GLU A 23 -6.94 -5.94 -4.31
C GLU A 23 -8.26 -5.85 -5.08
N SER A 24 -9.38 -5.63 -4.38
CA SER A 24 -10.69 -5.42 -5.00
C SER A 24 -10.77 -4.17 -5.88
N MET A 25 -9.89 -3.19 -5.65
CA MET A 25 -9.74 -2.01 -6.52
C MET A 25 -8.80 -2.27 -7.72
N GLY A 26 -8.34 -3.50 -7.93
CA GLY A 26 -7.43 -3.87 -9.01
C GLY A 26 -5.97 -3.56 -8.71
N ILE A 27 -5.61 -3.42 -7.43
CA ILE A 27 -4.24 -3.18 -6.99
C ILE A 27 -3.58 -4.51 -6.69
N GLN A 28 -2.36 -4.72 -7.20
CA GLN A 28 -1.63 -5.95 -6.94
C GLN A 28 -0.81 -5.82 -5.66
N ILE A 29 -1.15 -6.57 -4.62
CA ILE A 29 -0.40 -6.60 -3.36
C ILE A 29 0.79 -7.57 -3.50
N ARG A 30 1.99 -7.08 -3.17
CA ARG A 30 3.24 -7.86 -3.26
C ARG A 30 3.68 -8.38 -1.89
N ARG A 31 3.54 -7.56 -0.85
CA ARG A 31 3.98 -7.91 0.51
C ARG A 31 3.19 -7.16 1.56
N ILE A 32 2.87 -7.82 2.66
CA ILE A 32 2.22 -7.23 3.82
C ILE A 32 3.11 -7.44 5.05
N MET A 33 3.57 -6.35 5.64
CA MET A 33 4.34 -6.33 6.89
C MET A 33 3.43 -5.92 8.05
N ARG A 34 2.89 -6.90 8.78
CA ARG A 34 1.90 -6.66 9.85
C ARG A 34 2.49 -5.91 11.04
N ILE A 35 3.72 -6.27 11.43
CA ILE A 35 4.40 -5.69 12.60
C ILE A 35 4.59 -4.17 12.42
N THR A 36 5.05 -3.76 11.23
CA THR A 36 5.28 -2.35 10.91
C THR A 36 4.04 -1.64 10.36
N GLY A 37 2.96 -2.37 10.06
CA GLY A 37 1.75 -1.82 9.45
C GLY A 37 2.00 -1.34 8.01
N THR A 38 2.81 -2.05 7.23
CA THR A 38 3.22 -1.61 5.89
C THR A 38 2.75 -2.57 4.81
N ILE A 39 2.15 -2.04 3.74
CA ILE A 39 1.70 -2.78 2.58
C ILE A 39 2.51 -2.32 1.38
N PHE A 40 3.12 -3.26 0.68
CA PHE A 40 3.81 -3.04 -0.59
C PHE A 40 2.94 -3.56 -1.71
N GLY A 41 2.70 -2.72 -2.71
CA GLY A 41 1.90 -3.10 -3.86
C GLY A 41 2.33 -2.39 -5.12
N SER A 42 1.66 -2.75 -6.20
CA SER A 42 1.83 -2.12 -7.50
C SER A 42 0.49 -1.86 -8.15
N THR A 43 0.36 -0.69 -8.76
CA THR A 43 -0.81 -0.28 -9.55
C THR A 43 -0.37 0.11 -10.96
N ARG A 44 -1.19 -0.21 -11.96
CA ARG A 44 -0.93 0.15 -13.37
C ARG A 44 -1.56 1.49 -13.75
N SER A 45 -2.76 1.77 -13.27
CA SER A 45 -3.58 2.90 -13.76
C SER A 45 -4.17 3.78 -12.67
N LEU A 46 -4.09 3.39 -11.39
CA LEU A 46 -4.65 4.21 -10.31
C LEU A 46 -3.63 5.19 -9.75
N PRO A 47 -3.98 6.48 -9.61
CA PRO A 47 -3.14 7.45 -8.92
C PRO A 47 -3.08 7.13 -7.42
N LEU A 48 -1.94 7.42 -6.77
CA LEU A 48 -1.73 7.15 -5.35
C LEU A 48 -2.79 7.82 -4.44
N ALA A 49 -3.34 8.96 -4.86
CA ALA A 49 -4.40 9.65 -4.13
C ALA A 49 -5.65 8.78 -3.94
N LYS A 50 -5.97 7.90 -4.89
CA LYS A 50 -7.10 6.96 -4.78
C LYS A 50 -6.80 5.77 -3.87
N LEU A 51 -5.53 5.53 -3.53
CA LEU A 51 -5.10 4.46 -2.63
C LEU A 51 -5.26 4.84 -1.15
N LYS A 52 -5.56 6.10 -0.85
CA LYS A 52 -5.76 6.62 0.50
C LYS A 52 -7.18 6.31 0.99
N ILE A 53 -7.43 5.02 1.23
CA ILE A 53 -8.68 4.53 1.81
C ILE A 53 -8.66 4.59 3.35
N LYS A 54 -9.81 4.40 3.99
CA LYS A 54 -9.93 4.34 5.45
C LYS A 54 -8.98 3.27 6.02
N GLY A 55 -8.21 3.61 7.06
CA GLY A 55 -7.19 2.75 7.63
C GLY A 55 -5.80 2.93 7.04
N ILE A 56 -5.63 3.71 5.95
CA ILE A 56 -4.32 4.05 5.40
C ILE A 56 -3.86 5.41 5.91
N LYS A 57 -2.77 5.42 6.67
CA LYS A 57 -2.09 6.61 7.19
C LYS A 57 -1.40 7.41 6.08
N SER A 58 -0.63 6.73 5.22
CA SER A 58 0.07 7.36 4.11
C SER A 58 0.30 6.40 2.95
N VAL A 59 0.41 6.94 1.75
CA VAL A 59 0.81 6.19 0.55
C VAL A 59 1.91 6.97 -0.14
N GLU A 60 3.02 6.29 -0.38
CA GLU A 60 4.21 6.86 -1.02
C GLU A 60 4.59 5.99 -2.22
N GLN A 61 5.09 6.62 -3.28
CA GLN A 61 5.65 5.86 -4.39
C GLN A 61 6.94 5.19 -3.92
N ASP A 62 7.09 3.90 -4.22
CA ASP A 62 8.38 3.23 -4.02
C ASP A 62 9.35 3.77 -5.08
N ARG A 63 10.27 4.65 -4.65
CA ARG A 63 11.27 5.30 -5.50
C ARG A 63 12.58 4.50 -5.61
N ARG A 64 12.70 3.29 -5.03
CA ARG A 64 13.97 2.55 -4.97
C ARG A 64 14.51 2.06 -6.32
N LEU A 65 13.78 2.20 -7.42
CA LEU A 65 14.22 1.77 -8.76
C LEU A 65 14.95 2.83 -9.62
N ARG A 66 15.30 4.01 -9.10
CA ARG A 66 16.04 5.03 -9.87
C ARG A 66 17.36 5.51 -9.26
N ALA A 67 17.99 4.70 -8.42
CA ALA A 67 19.35 4.97 -7.94
C ALA A 67 20.27 3.78 -8.24
N ARG A 68 20.43 3.48 -9.54
CA ARG A 68 21.59 2.75 -10.10
C ARG A 68 21.75 3.27 -11.53
N SER A 69 22.52 4.34 -11.64
CA SER A 69 23.15 4.83 -12.87
C SER A 69 24.65 4.84 -12.61
#